data_AF-A0A2T9YQ55-F1
#
_entry.id   AF-A0A2T9YQ55-F1
#
_cell.length_a   1.000
_cell.length_b   1.000
_cell.length_c   1.000
_cell.angle_alpha   90.00
_cell.angle_beta   90.00
_cell.angle_gamma   90.00
#
_symmetry.space_group_name_H-M   'P 1'
#
loop_
_entity.id
_entity.type
_entity.pdbx_description
1 polymer ?
#
loop_
_entity_poly.entity_id
_entity_poly.type
_entity_poly.pdbx_seq_one_letter_code
_entity_poly.pdbx_strand_id
1 'polypeptide(L)'
;MNEATLQRIQELTEKVNQLLLAKETVPAPITVTEPEDEFITTRAPASELKIYPMLKDALPLIEEDFFRIQFTEEERKDAIYSCPRIA
;
A
#
# COMPACT_ATOMS: atom_id res chain seq x y z
N MET A 1 -34.30 -31.97 -4.93
CA MET A 1 -33.86 -30.86 -4.05
C MET A 1 -34.62 -31.02 -2.73
N ASN A 2 -33.95 -31.08 -1.59
CA ASN A 2 -34.60 -31.43 -0.32
C ASN A 2 -35.09 -30.17 0.41
N GLU A 3 -36.11 -30.30 1.25
CA GLU A 3 -36.68 -29.19 2.03
C GLU A 3 -35.62 -28.48 2.89
N ALA A 4 -34.71 -29.26 3.49
CA ALA A 4 -33.60 -28.74 4.29
C ALA A 4 -32.65 -27.82 3.49
N THR A 5 -32.39 -28.12 2.20
CA THR A 5 -31.58 -27.26 1.33
C THR A 5 -32.30 -25.97 1.01
N LEU A 6 -33.62 -26.01 0.77
CA LEU A 6 -34.41 -24.80 0.55
C LEU A 6 -34.40 -23.89 1.78
N GLN A 7 -34.57 -24.48 2.96
CA GLN A 7 -34.53 -23.73 4.22
C GLN A 7 -33.15 -23.10 4.47
N ARG A 8 -32.07 -23.83 4.19
CA ARG A 8 -30.70 -23.33 4.32
C ARG A 8 -30.41 -22.17 3.35
N ILE A 9 -30.91 -22.26 2.12
CA ILE A 9 -30.78 -21.19 1.13
C ILE A 9 -31.51 -19.94 1.64
N GLN A 10 -32.74 -20.10 2.13
CA GLN A 10 -33.53 -18.98 2.64
C GLN A 10 -32.89 -18.30 3.86
N GLU A 11 -32.34 -19.08 4.80
CA GLU A 11 -31.60 -18.55 5.96
C GLU A 11 -30.35 -17.77 5.53
N LEU A 12 -29.63 -18.28 4.53
CA LEU A 12 -28.44 -17.61 4.01
C LEU A 12 -28.80 -16.31 3.28
N THR A 13 -29.86 -16.32 2.48
CA THR A 13 -30.37 -15.12 1.81
C THR A 13 -30.71 -14.02 2.80
N GLU A 14 -31.38 -14.36 3.90
CA GLU A 14 -31.73 -13.40 4.95
C GLU A 14 -30.49 -12.79 5.61
N LYS A 15 -29.49 -13.62 5.96
CA LYS A 15 -28.23 -13.14 6.55
C LYS A 15 -27.45 -12.21 5.61
N VAL A 16 -27.43 -12.52 4.31
CA VAL A 16 -26.77 -11.66 3.30
C VAL A 16 -27.47 -10.32 3.17
N ASN A 17 -28.81 -10.29 3.18
CA ASN A 17 -29.57 -9.05 3.13
C ASN A 17 -29.31 -8.17 4.36
N GLN A 18 -29.23 -8.76 5.56
CA GLN A 18 -28.89 -8.02 6.77
C GLN A 18 -27.46 -7.45 6.73
N LEU A 19 -26.49 -8.20 6.19
CA LEU A 19 -25.13 -7.70 6.02
C LEU A 19 -25.06 -6.56 4.99
N LEU A 20 -25.83 -6.66 3.91
CA LEU A 20 -25.90 -5.60 2.90
C LEU A 20 -26.49 -4.32 3.49
N LEU A 21 -27.59 -4.43 4.25
CA LEU A 21 -28.21 -3.31 4.95
C LEU A 21 -27.28 -2.70 6.00
N ALA A 22 -26.55 -3.52 6.78
CA ALA A 22 -25.56 -3.04 7.73
C ALA A 22 -24.43 -2.27 7.03
N LYS A 23 -23.98 -2.74 5.86
CA LYS A 23 -22.95 -2.06 5.06
C LYS A 23 -23.43 -0.75 4.44
N GLU A 24 -24.71 -0.66 4.11
CA GLU A 24 -25.34 0.56 3.55
C GLU A 24 -25.73 1.58 4.63
N THR A 25 -26.06 1.11 5.84
CA THR A 25 -26.37 1.94 7.01
C THR A 25 -25.11 2.46 7.70
N VAL A 26 -23.95 1.84 7.48
CA VAL A 26 -22.66 2.47 7.77
C VAL A 26 -22.45 3.56 6.72
N PRO A 27 -22.46 4.85 7.10
CA PRO A 27 -22.10 5.90 6.17
C PRO A 27 -20.73 5.58 5.58
N ALA A 28 -20.58 5.79 4.26
CA ALA A 28 -19.30 5.79 3.55
C ALA A 28 -18.18 6.26 4.48
N PRO A 29 -17.03 5.55 4.53
CA PRO A 29 -16.13 5.51 5.67
C PRO A 29 -16.12 6.87 6.35
N ILE A 30 -16.81 6.94 7.49
CA ILE A 30 -16.44 7.93 8.50
C ILE A 30 -14.95 7.68 8.60
N THR A 31 -14.19 8.67 8.14
CA THR A 31 -12.77 8.78 8.41
C THR A 31 -12.69 8.63 9.92
N VAL A 32 -12.49 7.39 10.37
CA VAL A 32 -11.83 7.13 11.62
C VAL A 32 -10.49 7.74 11.32
N THR A 33 -10.34 9.00 11.69
CA THR A 33 -9.05 9.60 11.91
C THR A 33 -8.50 8.75 13.06
N GLU A 34 -7.96 7.57 12.72
CA GLU A 34 -6.90 7.00 13.51
C GLU A 34 -5.93 8.17 13.73
N PRO A 35 -5.44 8.39 14.95
CA PRO A 35 -4.43 9.42 15.15
C PRO A 35 -3.36 9.16 14.10
N GLU A 36 -3.22 10.09 13.16
CA GLU A 36 -2.18 10.04 12.13
C GLU A 36 -0.92 9.73 12.90
N ASP A 37 -0.36 8.54 12.67
CA ASP A 37 0.83 8.09 13.38
C ASP A 37 1.86 9.22 13.27
N GLU A 38 2.33 9.73 14.42
CA GLU A 38 3.22 10.89 14.47
C GLU A 38 4.51 10.66 13.67
N PHE A 39 4.84 9.39 13.37
CA PHE A 39 5.96 8.99 12.54
C PHE A 39 5.61 8.83 11.05
N ILE A 40 4.32 8.80 10.68
CA ILE A 40 3.86 8.80 9.28
C ILE A 40 3.79 10.23 8.79
N THR A 41 4.90 10.69 8.21
CA THR A 41 4.92 11.96 7.47
C THR A 41 4.25 11.78 6.12
N THR A 42 3.24 12.60 5.83
CA THR A 42 2.63 12.69 4.50
C THR A 42 3.73 13.03 3.49
N ARG A 43 3.92 12.18 2.46
CA ARG A 43 4.92 12.39 1.41
C ARG A 43 4.74 13.81 0.86
N ALA A 44 5.79 14.64 0.98
CA ALA A 44 5.80 15.96 0.39
C ALA A 44 5.39 15.85 -1.09
N PRO A 45 4.52 16.76 -1.60
CA PRO A 45 4.20 16.78 -3.02
C PRO A 45 5.52 16.76 -3.79
N ALA A 46 5.61 15.88 -4.78
CA ALA A 46 6.84 15.68 -5.55
C ALA A 46 7.27 17.04 -6.09
N SER A 47 8.22 17.68 -5.40
CA SER A 47 8.95 18.76 -6.00
C SER A 47 9.74 18.09 -7.11
N GLU A 48 9.50 18.52 -8.34
CA GLU A 48 10.47 18.31 -9.40
C GLU A 48 11.77 18.91 -8.88
N LEU A 49 12.61 18.05 -8.30
CA LEU A 49 13.99 18.40 -8.01
C LEU A 49 14.50 18.92 -9.34
N LYS A 50 14.95 20.18 -9.37
CA LYS A 50 15.69 20.69 -10.52
C LYS A 50 16.99 19.88 -10.55
N ILE A 51 16.94 18.72 -11.20
CA ILE A 51 18.07 17.84 -11.37
C ILE A 51 19.09 18.70 -12.13
N TYR A 52 20.23 18.96 -11.50
CA TYR A 52 21.31 19.68 -12.15
C TYR A 52 21.62 18.93 -13.45
N PRO A 53 21.80 19.61 -14.61
CA PRO A 53 22.07 18.94 -15.88
C PRO A 53 23.25 17.96 -15.78
N MET A 54 24.29 18.35 -15.03
CA MET A 54 25.46 17.50 -14.76
C MET A 54 25.11 16.22 -13.99
N LEU A 55 24.08 16.24 -13.15
CA LEU A 55 23.62 15.08 -12.39
C LEU A 55 22.86 14.08 -13.28
N LYS A 56 22.10 14.58 -14.27
CA LYS A 56 21.49 13.73 -15.30
C LYS A 56 22.54 13.05 -16.18
N ASP A 57 23.58 13.79 -16.54
CA ASP A 57 24.69 13.25 -17.35
C ASP A 57 25.53 12.24 -16.57
N ALA A 58 25.76 12.49 -15.28
CA ALA A 58 26.53 11.59 -14.42
C ALA A 58 25.75 10.34 -14.00
N LEU A 59 24.42 10.45 -13.86
CA LEU A 59 23.54 9.36 -13.43
C LEU A 59 22.34 9.26 -14.38
N PRO A 60 22.48 8.63 -15.56
CA PRO A 60 21.38 8.51 -16.54
C PRO A 60 20.12 7.84 -15.98
N LEU A 61 20.31 6.96 -14.98
CA LEU A 61 19.27 6.21 -14.30
C LEU A 61 18.51 7.05 -13.25
N ILE A 62 18.88 8.32 -13.00
CA ILE A 62 18.22 9.19 -11.99
C ILE A 62 16.77 9.54 -12.33
N GLU A 63 16.41 9.48 -13.62
CA GLU A 63 15.03 9.61 -14.06
C GLU A 63 14.25 8.29 -13.88
N GLU A 64 14.95 7.16 -13.84
CA GLU A 64 14.34 5.87 -13.49
C GLU A 64 14.15 5.80 -11.97
N ASP A 65 12.96 5.33 -11.56
CA ASP A 65 12.57 5.28 -10.16
C ASP A 65 13.33 4.14 -9.45
N PHE A 66 14.59 4.40 -9.09
CA PHE A 66 15.50 3.48 -8.39
C PHE A 66 14.87 2.84 -7.15
N PHE A 67 13.95 3.56 -6.50
CA PHE A 67 13.26 3.11 -5.29
C PHE A 67 12.06 2.20 -5.57
N ARG A 68 11.58 2.13 -6.82
CA ARG A 68 10.53 1.20 -7.24
C ARG A 68 11.05 -0.15 -7.71
N ILE A 69 12.35 -0.27 -7.95
CA ILE A 69 12.97 -1.57 -8.20
C ILE A 69 12.78 -2.40 -6.92
N GLN A 70 11.98 -3.46 -7.01
CA GLN A 70 11.80 -4.38 -5.89
C GLN A 70 13.09 -5.18 -5.71
N PHE A 71 14.01 -4.63 -4.92
CA PHE A 71 15.15 -5.41 -4.45
C PHE A 71 14.67 -6.50 -3.49
N THR A 72 15.16 -7.71 -3.70
CA THR A 72 15.01 -8.82 -2.75
C THR A 72 15.72 -8.49 -1.44
N GLU A 73 15.34 -9.16 -0.35
CA GLU A 73 15.97 -8.92 0.97
C GLU A 73 17.48 -9.21 0.92
N GLU A 74 17.87 -10.21 0.14
CA GLU A 74 19.25 -10.60 -0.13
C GLU A 74 20.03 -9.49 -0.83
N GLU A 75 19.49 -8.90 -1.91
CA GLU A 75 20.13 -7.79 -2.63
C GLU A 75 20.27 -6.54 -1.75
N ARG A 76 19.29 -6.27 -0.88
CA ARG A 76 19.36 -5.16 0.08
C ARG A 76 20.46 -5.37 1.11
N LYS A 77 20.59 -6.59 1.65
CA LYS A 77 21.66 -6.93 2.59
C LYS A 77 23.02 -6.83 1.91
N ASP A 78 23.16 -7.36 0.70
CA ASP A 78 24.42 -7.30 -0.03
C ASP A 78 24.86 -5.85 -0.32
N ALA A 79 23.95 -4.97 -0.76
CA ALA A 79 24.27 -3.56 -0.97
C ALA A 79 24.75 -2.84 0.31
N ILE A 80 24.21 -3.19 1.47
CA ILE A 80 24.58 -2.58 2.76
C ILE A 80 25.91 -3.14 3.27
N TYR A 81 26.11 -4.46 3.20
CA TYR A 81 27.25 -5.14 3.80
C TYR A 81 28.47 -5.25 2.86
N SER A 82 28.30 -5.06 1.56
CA SER A 82 29.40 -4.99 0.58
C SER A 82 30.23 -3.71 0.70
N CYS A 83 29.69 -2.67 1.33
CA CYS A 83 30.40 -1.41 1.50
C CYS A 83 31.55 -1.57 2.53
N PRO A 84 32.81 -1.27 2.16
CA PRO A 84 33.92 -1.40 3.09
C PRO A 84 33.67 -0.56 4.33
N ARG A 85 33.72 -1.17 5.52
CA ARG A 85 33.82 -0.40 6.76
C ARG A 85 35.12 0.37 6.70
N ILE A 86 35.04 1.67 6.47
CA ILE A 86 36.19 2.57 6.64
C ILE A 86 36.60 2.43 8.11
N ALA A 87 37.80 1.90 8.33
CA ALA A 87 38.42 1.71 9.64
C ALA A 87 39.31 2.90 9.98
#